data_AF-A0A1Q9VXC5-F1
#
_entry.id   AF-A0A1Q9VXC5-F1
#
_cell.length_a   1.000
_cell.length_b   1.000
_cell.length_c   1.000
_cell.angle_alpha   90.00
_cell.angle_beta   90.00
_cell.angle_gamma   90.00
#
_symmetry.space_group_name_H-M   'P 1'
#
loop_
_entity.id
_entity.type
_entity.pdbx_description
1 polymer ?
#
loop_
_entity_poly.entity_id
_entity_poly.type
_entity_poly.pdbx_seq_one_letter_code
_entity_poly.pdbx_strand_id
1 'polypeptide(L)'
;MSRAIGHAVASLADDTLAVNGVANPELADLTAQARCLGGTAYVAVRATNDETVRTDVRIITPFGEQKFAGVTPGRAAYQSFSSRAASIEAGTVTVRGYTWNDGDPRYHAYEVPYEGIACG
;
A
#
# COMPACT_ATOMS: atom_id res chain seq x y z
N MET A 1 26.49 -6.02 -41.36
CA MET A 1 26.65 -6.02 -39.89
C MET A 1 26.42 -4.60 -39.40
N SER A 2 25.18 -4.28 -39.03
CA SER A 2 24.82 -2.94 -38.53
C SER A 2 23.94 -3.14 -37.30
N ARG A 3 24.44 -2.72 -36.13
CA ARG A 3 23.73 -2.84 -34.85
C ARG A 3 22.81 -1.64 -34.70
N ALA A 4 21.52 -1.93 -34.54
CA ALA A 4 20.50 -0.95 -34.18
C ALA A 4 20.76 -0.36 -32.78
N ILE A 5 20.57 0.95 -32.65
CA ILE A 5 20.53 1.69 -31.39
C ILE A 5 19.12 1.54 -30.83
N GLY A 6 18.97 0.74 -29.78
CA GLY A 6 17.76 0.69 -28.97
C GLY A 6 17.96 1.51 -27.70
N HIS A 7 17.34 2.68 -27.63
CA HIS A 7 17.20 3.45 -26.39
C HIS A 7 16.24 2.70 -25.47
N ALA A 8 16.79 1.90 -24.54
CA ALA A 8 16.03 1.34 -23.43
C ALA A 8 16.05 2.35 -22.26
N VAL A 9 14.94 3.05 -22.06
CA VAL A 9 14.65 3.76 -20.82
C VAL A 9 14.23 2.72 -19.78
N ALA A 10 15.16 2.33 -18.91
CA ALA A 10 14.91 1.42 -17.80
C ALA A 10 14.89 2.21 -16.49
N SER A 11 13.71 2.18 -15.85
CA SER A 11 13.43 2.32 -14.42
C SER A 11 14.00 3.55 -13.68
N LEU A 12 13.14 4.54 -13.43
CA LEU A 12 13.26 5.46 -12.30
C LEU A 12 12.12 5.13 -11.31
N ALA A 13 12.29 4.09 -10.48
CA ALA A 13 11.31 3.79 -9.45
C ALA A 13 11.91 3.37 -8.09
N ASP A 14 13.23 3.51 -7.90
CA ASP A 14 13.89 3.04 -6.67
C ASP A 14 14.79 4.09 -6.00
N ASP A 15 14.66 5.38 -6.35
CA ASP A 15 15.56 6.38 -5.76
C ASP A 15 14.96 7.80 -5.72
N THR A 16 13.76 7.95 -5.17
CA THR A 16 13.34 9.28 -4.68
C THR A 16 13.97 9.48 -3.30
N LEU A 17 15.30 9.62 -3.30
CA LEU A 17 16.06 10.15 -2.18
C LEU A 17 15.38 11.43 -1.71
N ALA A 18 15.11 11.51 -0.42
CA ALA A 18 14.67 12.73 0.23
C ALA A 18 15.69 13.85 -0.06
N VAL A 19 15.39 14.69 -1.05
CA VAL A 19 16.24 15.82 -1.47
C VAL A 19 16.45 16.85 -0.32
N ASN A 20 15.75 16.70 0.81
CA ASN A 20 15.83 17.61 1.97
C ASN A 20 15.98 16.92 3.34
N GLY A 21 16.62 15.73 3.43
CA GLY A 21 17.00 15.16 4.74
C GLY A 21 15.85 14.85 5.71
N VAL A 22 14.62 14.80 5.22
CA VAL A 22 13.41 14.47 5.98
C VAL A 22 12.84 13.19 5.41
N ALA A 23 12.93 12.11 6.17
CA ALA A 23 12.42 10.82 5.76
C ALA A 23 10.89 10.85 5.65
N ASN A 24 10.35 10.18 4.63
CA ASN A 24 8.93 9.91 4.53
C ASN A 24 8.55 8.77 5.50
N PRO A 25 7.30 8.70 5.99
CA PRO A 25 6.84 7.60 6.84
C PRO A 25 7.11 6.24 6.23
N GLU A 26 7.76 5.35 6.97
CA GLU A 26 8.09 3.99 6.55
C GLU A 26 7.05 2.98 7.04
N LEU A 27 6.44 2.27 6.08
CA LEU A 27 5.59 1.11 6.33
C LEU A 27 6.24 -0.14 5.74
N ALA A 28 6.29 -1.20 6.53
CA ALA A 28 6.81 -2.51 6.14
C ALA A 28 5.69 -3.56 6.02
N ASP A 29 6.05 -4.74 5.51
CA ASP A 29 5.13 -5.87 5.30
C ASP A 29 3.81 -5.51 4.60
N LEU A 30 3.88 -4.64 3.60
CA LEU A 30 2.74 -4.22 2.81
C LEU A 30 2.21 -5.39 1.98
N THR A 31 0.99 -5.84 2.28
CA THR A 31 0.35 -6.93 1.53
C THR A 31 -1.10 -6.59 1.24
N ALA A 32 -1.56 -6.89 0.02
CA ALA A 32 -2.96 -6.91 -0.38
C ALA A 32 -3.27 -8.26 -1.01
N GLN A 33 -4.25 -8.99 -0.48
CA GLN A 33 -4.57 -10.35 -0.90
C GLN A 33 -6.07 -10.51 -1.10
N ALA A 34 -6.45 -10.94 -2.30
CA ALA A 34 -7.81 -11.36 -2.57
C ALA A 34 -8.07 -12.76 -1.99
N ARG A 35 -9.25 -12.95 -1.38
CA ARG A 35 -9.67 -14.23 -0.78
C ARG A 35 -11.18 -14.39 -0.82
N CYS A 36 -11.62 -15.64 -0.86
CA CYS A 36 -13.04 -15.98 -0.79
C CYS A 36 -13.51 -16.19 0.65
N LEU A 37 -14.62 -15.57 1.03
CA LEU A 37 -15.32 -15.82 2.29
C LEU A 37 -16.82 -15.91 2.02
N GLY A 38 -17.41 -17.09 2.23
CA GLY A 38 -18.85 -17.31 2.02
C GLY A 38 -19.34 -16.99 0.61
N GLY A 39 -18.55 -17.33 -0.42
CA GLY A 39 -18.87 -17.04 -1.83
C GLY A 39 -18.67 -15.58 -2.27
N THR A 40 -18.24 -14.70 -1.36
CA THR A 40 -17.91 -13.30 -1.67
C THR A 40 -16.41 -13.10 -1.71
N ALA A 41 -15.92 -12.34 -2.68
CA ALA A 41 -14.52 -11.92 -2.75
C ALA A 41 -14.24 -10.78 -1.74
N TYR A 42 -13.10 -10.87 -1.08
CA TYR A 42 -12.59 -9.86 -0.15
C TYR A 42 -11.15 -9.53 -0.50
N VAL A 43 -10.75 -8.27 -0.28
CA VAL A 43 -9.34 -7.86 -0.29
C VAL A 43 -8.90 -7.62 1.14
N ALA A 44 -7.97 -8.44 1.64
CA ALA A 44 -7.33 -8.28 2.94
C ALA A 44 -6.03 -7.48 2.78
N VAL A 45 -5.89 -6.42 3.55
CA VAL A 45 -4.73 -5.52 3.47
C VAL A 45 -4.05 -5.45 4.83
N ARG A 46 -2.72 -5.51 4.83
CA ARG A 46 -1.85 -5.32 6.00
C ARG A 46 -0.76 -4.30 5.70
N ALA A 47 -0.43 -3.48 6.68
CA ALA A 47 0.75 -2.62 6.67
C ALA A 47 1.29 -2.45 8.10
N THR A 48 2.57 -2.75 8.31
CA THR A 48 3.26 -2.59 9.60
C THR A 48 3.86 -1.19 9.69
N ASN A 49 3.66 -0.51 10.82
CA ASN A 49 4.38 0.73 11.12
C ASN A 49 5.84 0.39 11.48
N ASP A 50 6.79 0.71 10.61
CA ASP A 50 8.23 0.47 10.85
C ASP A 50 8.95 1.71 11.41
N GLU A 51 8.20 2.79 11.63
CA GLU A 51 8.70 3.98 12.33
C GLU A 51 8.97 3.71 13.81
N THR A 52 9.83 4.53 14.41
CA THR A 52 10.02 4.58 15.87
C THR A 52 8.96 5.42 16.59
N VAL A 53 8.04 6.05 15.86
CA VAL A 53 6.94 6.89 16.38
C VAL A 53 5.57 6.34 15.96
N ARG A 54 4.49 6.88 16.53
CA ARG A 54 3.13 6.53 16.11
C ARG A 54 2.83 7.11 14.74
N THR A 55 2.23 6.29 13.88
CA THR A 55 1.93 6.62 12.48
C THR A 55 0.44 6.42 12.22
N ASP A 56 -0.23 7.39 11.61
CA ASP A 56 -1.57 7.16 11.08
C ASP A 56 -1.46 6.37 9.78
N VAL A 57 -2.32 5.37 9.59
CA VAL A 57 -2.36 4.55 8.37
C VAL A 57 -3.73 4.66 7.74
N ARG A 58 -3.79 4.94 6.44
CA ARG A 58 -5.02 4.97 5.65
C ARG A 58 -4.94 3.95 4.53
N ILE A 59 -5.89 3.03 4.48
CA ILE A 59 -5.98 1.99 3.46
C ILE A 59 -7.16 2.30 2.55
N ILE A 60 -6.90 2.45 1.25
CA ILE A 60 -7.88 2.83 0.23
C ILE A 60 -7.95 1.72 -0.82
N THR A 61 -9.13 1.16 -1.01
CA THR A 61 -9.43 0.13 -2.02
C THR A 61 -10.60 0.59 -2.89
N PRO A 62 -10.82 -0.02 -4.08
CA PRO A 62 -12.06 0.17 -4.84
C PRO A 62 -13.34 -0.19 -4.06
N PHE A 63 -13.20 -0.98 -2.98
CA PHE A 63 -14.32 -1.54 -2.22
C PHE A 63 -14.58 -0.80 -0.90
N GLY A 64 -13.79 0.22 -0.59
CA GLY A 64 -13.92 1.01 0.62
C GLY A 64 -12.57 1.47 1.16
N GLU A 65 -12.65 2.22 2.26
CA GLU A 65 -11.50 2.83 2.90
C GLU A 65 -11.56 2.65 4.43
N GLN A 66 -10.41 2.51 5.06
CA GLN A 66 -10.28 2.51 6.52
C GLN A 66 -9.09 3.36 6.98
N LYS A 67 -9.32 4.21 8.00
CA LYS A 67 -8.27 4.95 8.70
C LYS A 67 -7.98 4.32 10.05
N PHE A 68 -6.69 4.19 10.37
CA PHE A 68 -6.15 3.81 11.66
C PHE A 68 -5.33 4.97 12.21
N ALA A 69 -5.70 5.48 13.38
CA ALA A 69 -4.97 6.56 14.02
C ALA A 69 -3.91 6.01 14.99
N GLY A 70 -2.71 6.57 14.94
CA GLY A 70 -1.64 6.34 15.92
C GLY A 70 -1.24 4.87 16.08
N VAL A 71 -1.08 4.14 14.96
CA VAL A 71 -0.53 2.78 14.94
C VAL A 71 0.84 2.82 15.59
N THR A 72 1.03 2.04 16.65
CA THR A 72 2.29 2.03 17.39
C THR A 72 3.41 1.39 16.57
N PRO A 73 4.68 1.77 16.80
CA PRO A 73 5.86 1.09 16.23
C PRO A 73 5.75 -0.44 16.29
N GLY A 74 6.08 -1.11 15.20
CA GLY A 74 6.05 -2.57 15.05
C GLY A 74 4.65 -3.20 15.01
N ARG A 75 3.56 -2.43 15.05
CA ARG A 75 2.19 -2.94 14.92
C ARG A 75 1.62 -2.67 13.53
N ALA A 76 0.68 -3.52 13.13
CA ALA A 76 0.08 -3.45 11.81
C ALA A 76 -1.34 -2.89 11.85
N ALA A 77 -1.63 -2.02 10.89
CA ALA A 77 -2.98 -1.79 10.43
C ALA A 77 -3.42 -2.99 9.59
N TYR A 78 -4.65 -3.47 9.82
CA TYR A 78 -5.22 -4.58 9.06
C TYR A 78 -6.70 -4.33 8.81
N GLN A 79 -7.14 -4.48 7.56
CA GLN A 79 -8.55 -4.43 7.20
C GLN A 79 -8.85 -5.42 6.08
N SER A 80 -9.98 -6.10 6.20
CA SER A 80 -10.56 -6.89 5.12
C SER A 80 -11.74 -6.13 4.52
N PHE A 81 -11.70 -5.86 3.22
CA PHE A 81 -12.75 -5.15 2.49
C PHE A 81 -13.57 -6.15 1.70
N SER A 82 -14.89 -6.20 1.92
CA SER A 82 -15.79 -7.01 1.09
C SER A 82 -15.95 -6.32 -0.27
N SER A 83 -15.74 -7.04 -1.37
CA SER A 83 -16.06 -6.51 -2.70
C SER A 83 -17.57 -6.45 -2.96
N ARG A 84 -18.35 -7.18 -2.14
CA ARG A 84 -19.79 -7.42 -2.34
C ARG A 84 -20.12 -8.12 -3.66
N ALA A 85 -19.12 -8.77 -4.27
CA ALA A 85 -19.24 -9.54 -5.51
C ALA A 85 -18.60 -10.94 -5.34
N ALA A 86 -19.03 -11.89 -6.16
CA ALA A 86 -18.43 -13.23 -6.18
C ALA A 86 -17.08 -13.25 -6.92
N SER A 87 -16.80 -12.29 -7.79
CA SER A 87 -15.51 -12.16 -8.49
C SER A 87 -15.03 -10.72 -8.53
N ILE A 88 -13.71 -10.56 -8.57
CA ILE A 88 -13.02 -9.29 -8.79
C ILE A 88 -11.82 -9.52 -9.72
N GLU A 89 -11.51 -8.53 -10.55
CA GLU A 89 -10.27 -8.49 -11.33
C GLU A 89 -9.08 -8.14 -10.45
N ALA A 90 -7.87 -8.37 -10.95
CA ALA A 90 -6.65 -7.87 -10.32
C ALA A 90 -6.68 -6.34 -10.26
N GLY A 91 -6.05 -5.77 -9.23
CA GLY A 91 -6.02 -4.33 -9.05
C GLY A 91 -4.99 -3.89 -8.02
N THR A 92 -5.11 -2.64 -7.59
CA THR A 92 -4.16 -2.02 -6.67
C THR A 92 -4.88 -1.40 -5.48
N VAL A 93 -4.28 -1.54 -4.28
CA VAL A 93 -4.65 -0.82 -3.06
C VAL A 93 -3.66 0.31 -2.84
N THR A 94 -4.12 1.47 -2.42
CA THR A 94 -3.24 2.53 -1.92
C THR A 94 -3.21 2.49 -0.40
N VAL A 95 -2.01 2.35 0.18
CA VAL A 95 -1.77 2.49 1.62
C VAL A 95 -0.99 3.77 1.87
N ARG A 96 -1.45 4.62 2.78
CA ARG A 96 -0.76 5.86 3.14
C ARG A 96 -0.34 5.84 4.59
N GLY A 97 0.94 6.10 4.83
CA GLY A 97 1.49 6.38 6.15
C GLY A 97 1.56 7.89 6.37
N TYR A 98 1.27 8.34 7.59
CA TYR A 98 1.41 9.74 7.97
C TYR A 98 2.10 9.84 9.34
N THR A 99 3.07 10.73 9.43
CA THR A 99 3.72 11.10 10.71
C THR A 99 3.67 12.61 10.91
N TRP A 100 3.76 13.03 12.16
CA TRP A 100 3.74 14.42 12.57
C TRP A 100 4.99 14.67 13.41
N ASN A 101 5.98 15.31 12.83
CA ASN A 101 7.23 15.67 13.52
C ASN A 101 7.21 17.19 13.74
N ASP A 102 7.09 17.63 14.99
CA ASP A 102 7.16 19.05 15.39
C ASP A 102 6.26 20.01 14.58
N GLY A 103 5.08 19.54 14.15
CA GLY A 103 4.11 20.32 13.38
C GLY A 103 4.27 20.23 11.86
N ASP A 104 5.29 19.52 11.36
CA ASP A 104 5.43 19.19 9.94
C ASP A 104 4.72 17.86 9.62
N PRO A 105 3.60 17.88 8.89
CA PRO A 105 2.97 16.65 8.42
C PRO A 105 3.84 16.02 7.34
N ARG A 106 4.17 14.74 7.51
CA ARG A 106 4.83 13.91 6.49
C ARG A 106 3.88 12.81 6.06
N TYR A 107 3.95 12.44 4.78
CA TYR A 107 3.14 11.37 4.24
C TYR A 107 3.89 10.59 3.17
N HIS A 108 3.60 9.29 3.08
CA HIS A 108 4.03 8.44 1.99
C HIS A 108 2.86 7.61 1.48
N ALA A 109 2.85 7.30 0.18
CA ALA A 109 1.84 6.47 -0.43
C ALA A 109 2.49 5.25 -1.09
N TYR A 110 1.99 4.08 -0.74
CA TYR A 110 2.39 2.79 -1.28
C TYR A 110 1.27 2.23 -2.14
N GLU A 111 1.63 1.71 -3.31
CA GLU A 111 0.73 0.96 -4.18
C GLU A 111 1.00 -0.53 -4.01
N VAL A 112 -0.02 -1.27 -3.58
CA VAL A 112 0.10 -2.70 -3.28
C VAL A 112 -0.86 -3.48 -4.18
N PRO A 113 -0.36 -4.26 -5.15
CA PRO A 113 -1.21 -5.03 -6.05
C PRO A 113 -1.89 -6.19 -5.31
N TYR A 114 -3.08 -6.55 -5.78
CA TYR A 114 -3.77 -7.79 -5.42
C TYR A 114 -4.21 -8.52 -6.69
N GLU A 115 -4.18 -9.83 -6.65
CA GLU A 115 -4.64 -10.68 -7.76
C GLU A 115 -6.17 -10.75 -7.82
N GLY A 116 -6.71 -10.99 -9.01
CA GLY A 116 -8.13 -11.25 -9.21
C GLY A 116 -8.53 -12.61 -8.62
N ILE A 117 -9.81 -12.76 -8.27
CA ILE A 117 -10.34 -14.02 -7.75
C ILE A 117 -11.81 -14.20 -8.14
N ALA A 118 -12.23 -15.45 -8.35
CA ALA A 118 -13.63 -15.86 -8.47
C ALA A 118 -13.97 -16.87 -7.36
N CYS A 119 -15.08 -16.64 -6.67
CA CYS A 119 -15.47 -17.35 -5.45
C CYS A 119 -16.67 -18.29 -5.63
N GLY A 120 -16.92 -18.72 -6.87
CA GLY A 120 -17.99 -19.62 -7.28
C GLY A 120 -18.25 -19.54 -8.77
#